data_AF-A0A447PMG4-F1
#
_entry.id   AF-A0A447PMG4-F1
#
_cell.length_a   1.000
_cell.length_b   1.000
_cell.length_c   1.000
_cell.angle_alpha   90.00
_cell.angle_beta   90.00
_cell.angle_gamma   90.00
#
_symmetry.space_group_name_H-M   'P 1'
#
loop_
_entity.id
_entity.type
_entity.pdbx_description
1 polymer ?
#
loop_
_entity_poly.entity_id
_entity_poly.type
_entity_poly.pdbx_seq_one_letter_code
_entity_poly.pdbx_strand_id
1 'polypeptide(L)'
;MSRTPATGTPRIQETGLYFNHAIVNPPIDRHKPADEVKDVYIKLEKETDAGIIVSGAKVVATNSALTHYNMIGFGSAQVMGENPDFALMFVAPMDAEGVKLISRASYEMVAGATGSPFDYPLSSRFDENDAILVMDKVLIPWENVLIYRDFDRCRRWTMEGGFARMYPLQACVRLAVKLDFITALLKKSLRMYRYRRVPGRAGRSRRSRGLAQYVLGIERFYVF
;
A
#
# COMPACT_ATOMS: atom_id res chain seq x y z
N MET A 1 18.73 -23.10 -0.15
CA MET A 1 17.25 -23.08 -0.18
C MET A 1 16.82 -23.17 -1.64
N SER A 2 15.87 -24.05 -1.97
CA SER A 2 15.46 -24.37 -3.34
C SER A 2 14.91 -23.15 -4.08
N ARG A 3 15.34 -22.97 -5.34
CA ARG A 3 14.95 -21.89 -6.26
C ARG A 3 13.53 -22.09 -6.82
N THR A 4 12.53 -22.14 -5.95
CA THR A 4 11.13 -22.22 -6.40
C THR A 4 10.66 -20.81 -6.79
N PRO A 5 10.00 -20.60 -7.95
CA PRO A 5 9.55 -19.28 -8.40
C PRO A 5 8.76 -18.54 -7.31
N ALA A 6 9.03 -17.25 -7.10
CA ALA A 6 8.24 -16.44 -6.16
C ALA A 6 6.81 -16.17 -6.67
N THR A 7 6.61 -16.35 -7.99
CA THR A 7 5.36 -16.15 -8.73
C THR A 7 4.38 -17.30 -8.62
N GLY A 8 4.78 -18.46 -8.09
CA GLY A 8 3.90 -19.63 -7.98
C GLY A 8 2.83 -19.46 -6.91
N THR A 9 1.55 -19.49 -7.30
CA THR A 9 0.40 -19.49 -6.38
C THR A 9 0.53 -20.49 -5.23
N PRO A 10 1.00 -21.75 -5.44
CA PRO A 10 1.19 -22.70 -4.35
C PRO A 10 2.18 -22.23 -3.29
N ARG A 11 3.29 -21.60 -3.70
CA ARG A 11 4.32 -21.12 -2.76
C ARG A 11 3.75 -20.03 -1.85
N ILE A 12 3.08 -19.03 -2.42
CA ILE A 12 2.47 -17.95 -1.64
C ILE A 12 1.44 -18.54 -0.66
N GLN A 13 0.60 -19.47 -1.13
CA GLN A 13 -0.44 -20.11 -0.33
C GLN A 13 0.12 -20.97 0.81
N GLU A 14 1.12 -21.81 0.55
CA GLU A 14 1.70 -22.76 1.52
C GLU A 14 2.51 -22.07 2.61
N THR A 15 3.20 -20.98 2.25
CA THR A 15 4.18 -20.34 3.13
C THR A 15 3.69 -19.04 3.76
N GLY A 16 2.56 -18.50 3.30
CA GLY A 16 2.06 -17.21 3.76
C GLY A 16 3.03 -16.07 3.47
N LEU A 17 3.77 -16.13 2.35
CA LEU A 17 4.74 -15.10 1.98
C LEU A 17 4.07 -13.72 1.99
N TYR A 18 4.65 -12.82 2.77
CA TYR A 18 4.21 -11.44 2.81
C TYR A 18 4.67 -10.66 1.57
N PHE A 19 3.71 -10.30 0.73
CA PHE A 19 3.90 -9.47 -0.46
C PHE A 19 3.33 -8.06 -0.26
N ASN A 20 3.96 -7.09 -0.90
CA ASN A 20 3.34 -5.81 -1.26
C ASN A 20 3.38 -5.62 -2.79
N HIS A 21 2.80 -4.53 -3.30
CA HIS A 21 2.92 -4.11 -4.69
C HIS A 21 3.48 -2.69 -4.78
N ALA A 22 4.28 -2.44 -5.81
CA ALA A 22 4.77 -1.11 -6.16
C ALA A 22 4.41 -0.81 -7.63
N ILE A 23 3.27 -0.14 -7.80
CA ILE A 23 2.63 0.05 -9.12
C ILE A 23 2.65 1.53 -9.52
N VAL A 24 2.46 2.43 -8.56
CA VAL A 24 2.36 3.87 -8.83
C VAL A 24 3.72 4.44 -9.22
N ASN A 25 3.76 5.09 -10.37
CA ASN A 25 4.95 5.82 -10.83
C ASN A 25 5.21 7.04 -9.93
N PRO A 26 6.48 7.41 -9.70
CA PRO A 26 6.81 8.66 -9.02
C PRO A 26 6.08 9.85 -9.64
N PRO A 27 5.57 10.82 -8.84
CA PRO A 27 4.75 11.92 -9.33
C PRO A 27 5.60 13.02 -10.00
N ILE A 28 6.44 12.64 -10.96
CA ILE A 28 7.32 13.52 -11.73
C ILE A 28 6.79 13.56 -13.17
N ASP A 29 6.69 14.76 -13.76
CA ASP A 29 6.27 14.94 -15.16
C ASP A 29 4.99 14.17 -15.57
N ARG A 30 3.99 14.13 -14.68
CA ARG A 30 2.74 13.35 -14.90
C ARG A 30 1.94 13.74 -16.15
N HIS A 31 2.23 14.89 -16.74
CA HIS A 31 1.62 15.37 -17.98
C HIS A 31 2.23 14.71 -19.23
N LYS A 32 3.37 14.02 -19.10
CA LYS A 32 4.03 13.29 -20.17
C LYS A 32 3.68 11.79 -20.12
N PRO A 33 3.75 11.08 -21.26
CA PRO A 33 3.76 9.61 -21.30
C PRO A 33 4.89 9.01 -20.45
N ALA A 34 4.70 7.76 -20.01
CA ALA A 34 5.67 7.09 -19.14
C ALA A 34 7.05 6.89 -19.78
N ASP A 35 7.09 6.61 -21.08
CA ASP A 35 8.31 6.45 -21.84
C ASP A 35 9.01 7.77 -22.20
N GLU A 36 8.47 8.93 -21.84
CA GLU A 36 9.19 10.21 -21.92
C GLU A 36 9.90 10.57 -20.60
N VAL A 37 9.62 9.85 -19.51
CA VAL A 37 10.23 10.04 -18.17
C VAL A 37 11.20 8.88 -17.86
N LYS A 38 12.05 8.56 -18.84
CA LYS A 38 12.88 7.33 -18.88
C LYS A 38 13.92 7.21 -17.76
N ASP A 39 14.26 8.31 -17.11
CA ASP A 39 15.30 8.35 -16.09
C ASP A 39 14.76 8.01 -14.69
N VAL A 40 13.43 7.92 -14.54
CA VAL A 40 12.77 7.75 -13.25
C VAL A 40 11.97 6.46 -13.20
N TYR A 41 11.21 6.15 -14.25
CA TYR A 41 10.27 5.03 -14.22
C TYR A 41 10.96 3.69 -14.44
N ILE A 42 10.38 2.63 -13.87
CA ILE A 42 10.87 1.26 -14.06
C ILE A 42 10.87 0.92 -15.55
N LYS A 43 12.02 0.51 -16.07
CA LYS A 43 12.22 0.03 -17.44
C LYS A 43 13.18 -1.14 -17.48
N LEU A 44 13.09 -1.90 -18.57
CA LEU A 44 14.12 -2.86 -18.97
C LEU A 44 15.39 -2.10 -19.38
N GLU A 45 16.53 -2.50 -18.83
CA GLU A 45 17.86 -2.02 -19.24
C GLU A 45 18.54 -3.04 -20.14
N LYS A 46 18.41 -4.34 -19.83
CA LYS A 46 19.07 -5.42 -20.56
C LYS A 46 18.36 -6.76 -20.41
N GLU A 47 18.26 -7.51 -21.50
CA GLU A 47 17.86 -8.91 -21.50
C GLU A 47 19.09 -9.82 -21.41
N THR A 48 19.01 -10.91 -20.64
CA THR A 48 20.08 -11.90 -20.47
C THR A 48 19.50 -13.31 -20.37
N ASP A 49 20.35 -14.33 -20.56
CA ASP A 49 19.94 -15.73 -20.39
C ASP A 49 19.45 -16.02 -18.95
N ALA A 50 19.97 -15.30 -17.96
CA ALA A 50 19.60 -15.47 -16.55
C ALA A 50 18.30 -14.75 -16.16
N GLY A 51 17.82 -13.81 -16.98
CA GLY A 51 16.69 -12.95 -16.65
C GLY A 51 16.81 -11.54 -17.24
N ILE A 52 16.05 -10.62 -16.67
CA ILE A 52 16.01 -9.20 -17.10
C ILE A 52 16.70 -8.31 -16.08
N ILE A 53 17.44 -7.30 -16.53
CA ILE A 53 17.99 -6.25 -15.69
C ILE A 53 17.08 -5.03 -15.80
N VAL A 54 16.63 -4.53 -14.66
CA VAL A 54 15.70 -3.39 -14.59
C VAL A 54 16.26 -2.26 -13.73
N SER A 55 15.94 -1.02 -14.09
CA SER A 55 16.22 0.16 -13.28
C SER A 55 15.03 1.10 -13.24
N GLY A 56 14.95 1.90 -12.16
CA GLY A 56 13.94 2.94 -11.98
C GLY A 56 13.36 2.93 -10.57
N ALA A 57 12.25 3.64 -10.37
CA ALA A 57 11.63 3.78 -9.07
C ALA A 57 10.09 3.67 -9.11
N LYS A 58 9.53 3.35 -7.94
CA LYS A 58 8.10 3.36 -7.63
C LYS A 58 7.89 4.07 -6.30
N VAL A 59 6.72 4.68 -6.14
CA VAL A 59 6.36 5.39 -4.90
C VAL A 59 5.29 4.64 -4.13
N VAL A 60 5.18 5.00 -2.84
CA VAL A 60 4.15 4.50 -1.93
C VAL A 60 4.19 2.96 -1.84
N ALA A 61 5.40 2.42 -1.67
CA ALA A 61 5.61 1.01 -1.36
C ALA A 61 5.32 0.78 0.14
N THR A 62 4.06 0.99 0.52
CA THR A 62 3.60 0.98 1.92
C THR A 62 3.97 -0.33 2.61
N ASN A 63 4.72 -0.20 3.71
CA ASN A 63 5.21 -1.32 4.52
C ASN A 63 6.20 -2.29 3.83
N SER A 64 6.75 -1.94 2.66
CA SER A 64 7.68 -2.83 1.96
C SER A 64 8.99 -3.12 2.71
N ALA A 65 9.33 -2.33 3.73
CA ALA A 65 10.47 -2.63 4.60
C ALA A 65 10.29 -3.94 5.40
N LEU A 66 9.05 -4.44 5.53
CA LEU A 66 8.70 -5.64 6.29
C LEU A 66 8.21 -6.80 5.41
N THR A 67 8.30 -6.69 4.09
CA THR A 67 7.80 -7.72 3.15
C THR A 67 8.93 -8.61 2.65
N HIS A 68 8.57 -9.82 2.22
CA HIS A 68 9.54 -10.74 1.58
C HIS A 68 9.75 -10.36 0.11
N TYR A 69 8.66 -9.95 -0.57
CA TYR A 69 8.64 -9.67 -1.99
C TYR A 69 7.75 -8.46 -2.30
N ASN A 70 8.04 -7.80 -3.41
CA ASN A 70 7.17 -6.83 -4.03
C ASN A 70 6.80 -7.25 -5.46
N MET A 71 5.53 -7.15 -5.81
CA MET A 71 5.09 -7.19 -7.21
C MET A 71 5.28 -5.80 -7.81
N ILE A 72 6.09 -5.71 -8.86
CA ILE A 72 6.34 -4.48 -9.61
C ILE A 72 5.48 -4.54 -10.87
N GLY A 73 4.65 -3.52 -11.07
CA GLY A 73 3.72 -3.46 -12.20
C GLY A 73 3.75 -2.12 -12.91
N PHE A 74 3.16 -2.08 -14.09
CA PHE A 74 2.96 -0.87 -14.88
C PHE A 74 1.98 0.10 -14.20
N GLY A 75 2.20 1.41 -14.34
CA GLY A 75 1.29 2.42 -13.80
C GLY A 75 0.01 2.52 -14.64
N SER A 76 -1.11 2.01 -14.15
CA SER A 76 -2.39 1.99 -14.90
C SER A 76 -3.05 3.36 -15.10
N ALA A 77 -2.69 4.35 -14.29
CA ALA A 77 -3.27 5.70 -14.33
C ALA A 77 -2.53 6.68 -15.27
N GLN A 78 -1.42 6.25 -15.89
CA GLN A 78 -0.62 7.06 -16.80
C GLN A 78 -0.54 6.38 -18.16
N VAL A 79 -0.54 7.18 -19.23
CA VAL A 79 -0.34 6.66 -20.59
C VAL A 79 1.05 6.01 -20.66
N MET A 80 1.09 4.75 -21.06
CA MET A 80 2.32 3.95 -21.07
C MET A 80 3.30 4.33 -22.17
N GLY A 81 2.80 4.97 -23.24
CA GLY A 81 3.57 5.33 -24.42
C GLY A 81 3.67 4.19 -25.44
N GLU A 82 4.73 4.20 -26.24
CA GLU A 82 4.97 3.24 -27.34
C GLU A 82 6.21 2.36 -27.12
N ASN A 83 7.07 2.68 -26.14
CA ASN A 83 8.25 1.86 -25.84
C ASN A 83 7.92 0.60 -24.98
N PRO A 84 8.05 -0.63 -25.52
CA PRO A 84 7.69 -1.85 -24.80
C PRO A 84 8.60 -2.15 -23.60
N ASP A 85 9.74 -1.48 -23.46
CA ASP A 85 10.66 -1.66 -22.32
C ASP A 85 10.04 -1.22 -20.98
N PHE A 86 8.93 -0.47 -21.01
CA PHE A 86 8.12 -0.09 -19.85
C PHE A 86 6.94 -1.03 -19.58
N ALA A 87 6.62 -1.94 -20.52
CA ALA A 87 5.50 -2.87 -20.43
C ALA A 87 5.89 -4.14 -19.67
N LEU A 88 6.14 -3.97 -18.36
CA LEU A 88 6.67 -5.02 -17.49
C LEU A 88 5.76 -5.29 -16.29
N MET A 89 5.71 -6.55 -15.88
CA MET A 89 5.21 -6.99 -14.58
C MET A 89 6.05 -8.15 -14.09
N PHE A 90 6.55 -8.05 -12.85
CA PHE A 90 7.43 -9.06 -12.28
C PHE A 90 7.43 -9.00 -10.75
N VAL A 91 8.03 -10.00 -10.12
CA VAL A 91 8.22 -10.07 -8.66
C VAL A 91 9.69 -9.86 -8.31
N ALA A 92 9.96 -8.96 -7.37
CA ALA A 92 11.29 -8.72 -6.86
C ALA A 92 11.37 -9.11 -5.37
N PRO A 93 12.35 -9.92 -4.95
CA PRO A 93 12.65 -10.11 -3.54
C PRO A 93 13.14 -8.80 -2.92
N MET A 94 12.81 -8.54 -1.66
CA MET A 94 13.25 -7.32 -0.98
C MET A 94 14.75 -7.33 -0.63
N ASP A 95 15.41 -8.48 -0.66
CA ASP A 95 16.86 -8.66 -0.46
C ASP A 95 17.65 -8.78 -1.78
N ALA A 96 17.02 -8.59 -2.95
CA ALA A 96 17.74 -8.60 -4.22
C ALA A 96 18.75 -7.45 -4.29
N GLU A 97 19.94 -7.74 -4.81
CA GLU A 97 20.97 -6.72 -5.04
C GLU A 97 20.42 -5.60 -5.95
N GLY A 98 20.60 -4.35 -5.52
CA GLY A 98 20.09 -3.17 -6.21
C GLY A 98 18.68 -2.75 -5.81
N VAL A 99 17.92 -3.57 -5.05
CA VAL A 99 16.64 -3.15 -4.45
C VAL A 99 16.93 -2.31 -3.22
N LYS A 100 16.41 -1.08 -3.20
CA LYS A 100 16.62 -0.12 -2.11
C LYS A 100 15.28 0.51 -1.73
N LEU A 101 15.11 0.76 -0.44
CA LEU A 101 13.98 1.52 0.10
C LEU A 101 14.49 2.83 0.70
N ILE A 102 13.91 3.94 0.26
CA ILE A 102 14.10 5.25 0.89
C ILE A 102 12.86 5.53 1.71
N SER A 103 12.97 5.33 3.02
CA SER A 103 11.86 5.51 3.97
C SER A 103 11.46 6.97 4.11
N ARG A 104 10.16 7.21 4.31
CA ARG A 104 9.69 8.48 4.86
C ARG A 104 10.06 8.59 6.35
N ALA A 105 9.87 9.77 6.94
CA ALA A 105 9.95 9.93 8.39
C ALA A 105 9.06 8.87 9.10
N SER A 106 9.63 8.22 10.12
CA SER A 106 8.95 7.17 10.89
C SER A 106 8.18 7.78 12.05
N TYR A 107 6.87 7.57 12.08
CA TYR A 107 6.02 7.95 13.21
C TYR A 107 6.27 7.05 14.42
N GLU A 108 6.59 5.77 14.18
CA GLU A 108 6.96 4.83 15.26
C GLU A 108 8.21 5.29 16.00
N MET A 109 9.26 5.67 15.26
CA MET A 109 10.51 6.17 15.85
C MET A 109 10.29 7.46 16.64
N VAL A 110 9.52 8.41 16.09
CA VAL A 110 9.19 9.67 16.79
C VAL A 110 8.41 9.39 18.07
N ALA A 111 7.40 8.51 18.01
CA ALA A 111 6.61 8.12 19.17
C ALA A 111 7.46 7.45 20.26
N GLY A 112 8.42 6.60 19.88
CA GLY A 112 9.34 5.95 20.83
C GLY A 112 10.37 6.90 21.43
N ALA A 113 10.88 7.87 20.67
CA ALA A 113 11.88 8.82 21.13
C ALA A 113 11.29 9.96 21.98
N THR A 114 10.04 10.35 21.75
CA THR A 114 9.44 11.56 22.32
C THR A 114 8.14 11.34 23.09
N GLY A 115 7.68 10.09 23.23
CA GLY A 115 6.44 9.78 23.94
C GLY A 115 6.43 8.36 24.49
N SER A 116 5.24 7.82 24.67
CA SER A 116 5.02 6.47 25.17
C SER A 116 3.88 5.78 24.42
N PRO A 117 3.71 4.45 24.57
CA PRO A 117 2.54 3.75 24.05
C PRO A 117 1.20 4.29 24.59
N PHE A 118 1.19 4.97 25.74
CA PHE A 118 -0.02 5.61 26.26
C PHE A 118 -0.36 6.89 25.49
N ASP A 119 0.64 7.71 25.17
CA ASP A 119 0.46 8.99 24.47
C ASP A 119 0.19 8.78 22.97
N TYR A 120 0.87 7.81 22.36
CA TYR A 120 0.81 7.51 20.92
C TYR A 120 0.44 6.03 20.63
N PRO A 121 -0.73 5.53 21.07
CA PRO A 121 -1.08 4.11 21.05
C PRO A 121 -1.27 3.48 19.66
N LEU A 122 -1.31 4.32 18.61
CA LEU A 122 -1.41 3.87 17.21
C LEU A 122 -0.06 4.00 16.50
N SER A 123 0.56 5.17 16.54
CA SER A 123 1.85 5.42 15.88
C SER A 123 2.96 4.50 16.39
N SER A 124 2.93 4.09 17.67
CA SER A 124 3.96 3.24 18.26
C SER A 124 3.92 1.76 17.85
N ARG A 125 2.96 1.33 17.02
CA ARG A 125 2.79 -0.10 16.65
C ARG A 125 2.08 -0.38 15.34
N PHE A 126 1.57 0.65 14.65
CA PHE A 126 0.83 0.51 13.39
C PHE A 126 1.32 1.50 12.31
N ASP A 127 2.57 1.96 12.41
CA ASP A 127 3.17 2.82 11.37
C ASP A 127 3.67 1.99 10.19
N GLU A 128 2.87 1.93 9.13
CA GLU A 128 3.27 1.32 7.86
C GLU A 128 4.05 2.35 7.03
N ASN A 129 5.39 2.28 7.04
CA ASN A 129 6.23 3.28 6.36
C ASN A 129 6.01 3.29 4.84
N ASP A 130 5.71 4.45 4.28
CA ASP A 130 5.51 4.65 2.84
C ASP A 130 6.86 4.97 2.19
N ALA A 131 7.60 3.93 1.81
CA ALA A 131 8.91 4.09 1.21
C ALA A 131 8.83 4.37 -0.31
N ILE A 132 9.84 5.06 -0.82
CA ILE A 132 10.18 5.05 -2.25
C ILE A 132 10.98 3.78 -2.50
N LEU A 133 10.54 2.96 -3.46
CA LEU A 133 11.26 1.78 -3.91
C LEU A 133 12.12 2.14 -5.11
N VAL A 134 13.41 1.88 -5.00
CA VAL A 134 14.40 2.10 -6.07
C VAL A 134 14.97 0.76 -6.48
N MET A 135 15.07 0.56 -7.80
CA MET A 135 15.73 -0.58 -8.43
C MET A 135 16.91 -0.03 -9.22
N ASP A 136 18.12 -0.42 -8.81
CA ASP A 136 19.38 -0.01 -9.42
C ASP A 136 20.04 -1.23 -10.06
N LYS A 137 19.80 -1.43 -11.37
CA LYS A 137 20.31 -2.56 -12.17
C LYS A 137 20.04 -3.92 -11.54
N VAL A 138 18.80 -4.14 -11.09
CA VAL A 138 18.38 -5.38 -10.42
C VAL A 138 18.19 -6.48 -11.45
N LEU A 139 18.81 -7.64 -11.23
CA LEU A 139 18.53 -8.86 -11.99
C LEU A 139 17.25 -9.53 -11.49
N ILE A 140 16.27 -9.68 -12.37
CA ILE A 140 15.03 -10.41 -12.14
C ILE A 140 15.08 -11.71 -12.94
N PRO A 141 15.16 -12.88 -12.26
CA PRO A 141 15.14 -14.17 -12.94
C PRO A 141 13.87 -14.36 -13.77
N TRP A 142 13.95 -15.10 -14.86
CA TRP A 142 12.81 -15.35 -15.76
C TRP A 142 11.61 -15.98 -15.02
N GLU A 143 11.86 -16.80 -14.00
CA GLU A 143 10.83 -17.41 -13.16
C GLU A 143 9.99 -16.37 -12.40
N ASN A 144 10.51 -15.16 -12.23
CA ASN A 144 9.84 -14.07 -11.52
C ASN A 144 9.16 -13.07 -12.48
N VAL A 145 9.24 -13.26 -13.79
CA VAL A 145 8.62 -12.38 -14.80
C VAL A 145 7.21 -12.87 -15.14
N LEU A 146 6.23 -11.96 -15.07
CA LEU A 146 4.81 -12.26 -15.33
C LEU A 146 4.33 -11.69 -16.67
N ILE A 147 4.75 -10.46 -16.99
CA ILE A 147 4.48 -9.80 -18.27
C ILE A 147 5.80 -9.18 -18.74
N TYR A 148 6.18 -9.48 -19.98
CA TYR A 148 7.45 -9.05 -20.58
C TYR A 148 7.21 -8.39 -21.93
N ARG A 149 7.48 -7.07 -22.02
CA ARG A 149 7.42 -6.29 -23.26
C ARG A 149 6.10 -6.46 -24.03
N ASP A 150 5.00 -6.61 -23.30
CA ASP A 150 3.68 -6.96 -23.85
C ASP A 150 2.63 -5.93 -23.41
N PHE A 151 2.41 -4.94 -24.28
CA PHE A 151 1.42 -3.88 -24.05
C PHE A 151 0.00 -4.41 -23.94
N ASP A 152 -0.35 -5.41 -24.73
CA ASP A 152 -1.73 -5.91 -24.78
C ASP A 152 -2.08 -6.66 -23.51
N ARG A 153 -1.15 -7.47 -22.97
CA ARG A 153 -1.32 -8.06 -21.64
C ARG A 153 -1.36 -7.00 -20.56
N CYS A 154 -0.48 -5.99 -20.58
CA CYS A 154 -0.54 -4.90 -19.61
C CYS A 154 -1.92 -4.20 -19.63
N ARG A 155 -2.41 -3.81 -20.81
CA ARG A 155 -3.72 -3.15 -20.96
C ARG A 155 -4.87 -4.01 -20.44
N ARG A 156 -4.86 -5.30 -20.73
CA ARG A 156 -5.95 -6.23 -20.35
C ARG A 156 -5.85 -6.71 -18.90
N TRP A 157 -4.68 -6.66 -18.27
CA TRP A 157 -4.45 -7.23 -16.94
C TRP A 157 -5.36 -6.66 -15.85
N THR A 158 -5.69 -5.36 -15.90
CA THR A 158 -6.62 -4.76 -14.91
C THR A 158 -8.01 -5.42 -14.95
N MET A 159 -8.49 -5.80 -16.14
CA MET A 159 -9.83 -6.38 -16.33
C MET A 159 -9.81 -7.91 -16.22
N GLU A 160 -8.77 -8.55 -16.76
CA GLU A 160 -8.68 -10.00 -16.92
C GLU A 160 -7.80 -10.68 -15.86
N GLY A 161 -6.81 -9.98 -15.30
CA GLY A 161 -5.84 -10.55 -14.34
C GLY A 161 -6.41 -10.79 -12.94
N GLY A 162 -7.64 -10.34 -12.66
CA GLY A 162 -8.39 -10.65 -11.45
C GLY A 162 -7.98 -9.88 -10.19
N PHE A 163 -6.70 -9.52 -10.01
CA PHE A 163 -6.22 -8.81 -8.81
C PHE A 163 -7.06 -7.57 -8.50
N ALA A 164 -7.29 -6.71 -9.49
CA ALA A 164 -8.06 -5.48 -9.33
C ALA A 164 -9.53 -5.70 -8.93
N ARG A 165 -10.07 -6.89 -9.22
CA ARG A 165 -11.43 -7.30 -8.85
C ARG A 165 -11.49 -8.03 -7.51
N MET A 166 -10.36 -8.47 -6.97
CA MET A 166 -10.27 -9.24 -5.73
C MET A 166 -9.80 -8.41 -4.54
N TYR A 167 -8.74 -7.61 -4.68
CA TYR A 167 -8.17 -6.85 -3.55
C TYR A 167 -9.16 -5.90 -2.87
N PRO A 168 -10.15 -5.28 -3.56
CA PRO A 168 -11.09 -4.38 -2.90
C PRO A 168 -11.90 -5.04 -1.78
N LEU A 169 -12.14 -6.36 -1.85
CA LEU A 169 -12.80 -7.08 -0.76
C LEU A 169 -12.02 -6.94 0.56
N GLN A 170 -10.71 -7.19 0.52
CA GLN A 170 -9.84 -7.04 1.68
C GLN A 170 -9.81 -5.58 2.16
N ALA A 171 -9.69 -4.63 1.23
CA ALA A 171 -9.61 -3.21 1.57
C ALA A 171 -10.90 -2.70 2.24
N CYS A 172 -12.06 -3.10 1.71
CA CYS A 172 -13.38 -2.76 2.25
C CYS A 172 -13.59 -3.34 3.65
N VAL A 173 -13.29 -4.63 3.86
CA VAL A 173 -13.43 -5.26 5.19
C VAL A 173 -12.49 -4.60 6.20
N ARG A 174 -11.23 -4.36 5.83
CA ARG A 174 -10.27 -3.65 6.69
C ARG A 174 -10.74 -2.24 7.05
N LEU A 175 -11.35 -1.52 6.11
CA LEU A 175 -11.93 -0.21 6.38
C LEU A 175 -13.16 -0.31 7.30
N ALA A 176 -14.04 -1.29 7.10
CA ALA A 176 -15.20 -1.51 7.98
C ALA A 176 -14.77 -1.73 9.44
N VAL A 177 -13.79 -2.62 9.67
CA VAL A 177 -13.23 -2.85 11.02
C VAL A 177 -12.63 -1.58 11.62
N LYS A 178 -11.96 -0.76 10.80
CA LYS A 178 -11.45 0.55 11.23
C LYS A 178 -12.58 1.50 11.63
N LEU A 179 -13.69 1.51 10.89
CA LEU A 179 -14.85 2.35 11.19
C LEU A 179 -15.56 1.88 12.47
N ASP A 180 -15.62 0.59 12.75
CA ASP A 180 -16.14 0.07 14.02
C ASP A 180 -15.32 0.60 15.20
N PHE A 181 -13.97 0.50 15.09
CA PHE A 181 -13.05 1.03 16.10
C PHE A 181 -13.24 2.54 16.32
N ILE A 182 -13.29 3.33 15.24
CA ILE A 182 -13.48 4.78 15.31
C ILE A 182 -14.83 5.13 15.94
N THR A 183 -15.90 4.42 15.57
CA THR A 183 -17.26 4.67 16.08
C THR A 183 -17.34 4.42 17.59
N ALA A 184 -16.80 3.28 18.05
CA ALA A 184 -16.74 2.96 19.47
C ALA A 184 -15.86 3.95 20.26
N LEU A 185 -14.70 4.33 19.70
CA LEU A 185 -13.80 5.31 20.30
C LEU A 185 -14.46 6.69 20.42
N LEU A 186 -15.16 7.15 19.37
CA LEU A 186 -15.91 8.40 19.38
C LEU A 186 -17.01 8.38 20.45
N LYS A 187 -17.77 7.29 20.54
CA LYS A 187 -18.80 7.09 21.57
C LYS A 187 -18.21 7.18 22.98
N LYS A 188 -17.03 6.58 23.23
CA LYS A 188 -16.33 6.64 24.52
C LYS A 188 -15.84 8.05 24.85
N SER A 189 -15.25 8.75 23.88
CA SER A 189 -14.80 10.14 24.02
C SER A 189 -15.94 11.09 24.35
N LEU A 190 -17.09 10.95 23.67
CA LEU A 190 -18.29 11.75 23.95
C LEU A 190 -18.88 11.47 25.34
N ARG A 191 -18.81 10.23 25.84
CA ARG A 191 -19.23 9.89 27.22
C ARG A 191 -18.35 10.58 28.26
N MET A 192 -17.03 10.57 28.08
CA MET A 192 -16.10 11.26 28.97
C MET A 192 -16.34 12.78 29.00
N TYR A 193 -16.60 13.38 27.84
CA TYR A 193 -16.92 14.80 27.74
C TYR A 193 -18.19 15.18 28.52
N ARG A 194 -19.22 14.33 28.49
CA ARG A 194 -20.49 14.59 29.21
C ARG A 194 -20.36 14.44 30.73
N TYR A 195 -19.47 13.57 31.22
CA TYR A 195 -19.20 13.43 32.66
C TYR A 195 -18.44 14.63 33.26
N ARG A 196 -17.69 15.38 32.44
CA ARG A 196 -16.96 16.59 32.89
C ARG A 196 -17.84 17.83 33.00
N ARG A 197 -19.11 17.79 32.58
CA ARG A 197 -20.10 18.82 32.94
C ARG A 197 -20.52 18.63 34.40
N VAL A 198 -19.81 19.32 35.29
CA VAL A 198 -20.12 19.49 36.71
C VAL A 198 -21.61 19.78 36.89
N PRO A 199 -22.32 19.09 37.82
CA PRO A 199 -23.68 19.46 38.20
C PRO A 199 -23.64 20.88 38.78
N GLY A 200 -24.15 21.89 38.06
CA GLY A 200 -24.20 23.28 38.54
C GLY A 200 -24.18 24.36 37.46
N ARG A 201 -23.65 24.10 36.27
CA ARG A 201 -23.73 25.04 35.12
C ARG A 201 -24.63 24.49 34.02
N ALA A 202 -25.93 24.47 34.28
CA ALA A 202 -26.97 24.13 33.32
C ALA A 202 -27.25 25.28 32.33
N GLY A 203 -26.24 25.71 31.57
CA GLY A 203 -26.43 26.53 30.37
C GLY A 203 -26.79 25.64 29.19
N ARG A 204 -28.05 25.67 28.75
CA ARG A 204 -28.61 24.88 27.64
C ARG A 204 -27.84 25.15 26.33
N SER A 205 -26.96 24.24 25.94
CA SER A 205 -26.61 24.05 24.52
C SER A 205 -27.35 22.80 24.01
N ARG A 206 -28.44 23.02 23.25
CA ARG A 206 -29.22 21.96 22.58
C ARG A 206 -28.43 21.24 21.47
N ARG A 207 -27.31 21.82 21.01
CA ARG A 207 -26.52 21.34 19.85
C ARG A 207 -25.81 20.01 20.10
N SER A 208 -25.35 19.73 21.31
CA SER A 208 -24.59 18.50 21.61
C SER A 208 -25.46 17.25 21.82
N ARG A 209 -26.80 17.40 21.92
CA ARG A 209 -27.70 16.23 21.98
C ARG A 209 -27.87 15.56 20.62
N GLY A 210 -27.89 16.33 19.54
CA GLY A 210 -28.07 15.80 18.18
C GLY A 210 -26.95 14.88 17.73
N LEU A 211 -25.68 15.25 17.99
CA LEU A 211 -24.52 14.45 17.58
C LEU A 211 -24.46 13.08 18.29
N ALA A 212 -24.78 13.05 19.58
CA ALA A 212 -24.81 11.81 20.36
C ALA A 212 -25.97 10.89 19.96
N GLN A 213 -27.12 11.46 19.58
CA GLN A 213 -28.25 10.69 19.06
C GLN A 213 -27.98 10.15 17.65
N TYR A 214 -27.24 10.88 16.81
CA TYR A 214 -26.79 10.40 15.50
C TYR A 214 -25.85 9.20 15.62
N VAL A 215 -24.83 9.27 16.49
CA VAL A 215 -23.88 8.15 16.69
C VAL A 215 -24.56 6.95 17.34
N LEU A 216 -25.48 7.15 18.29
CA LEU A 216 -26.29 6.05 18.87
C LEU A 216 -27.37 5.52 17.91
N GLY A 217 -27.80 6.32 16.93
CA GLY A 217 -28.73 5.91 15.88
C GLY A 217 -28.09 5.02 14.82
N ILE A 218 -26.79 5.19 14.55
CA ILE A 218 -26.02 4.34 13.62
C ILE A 218 -25.93 2.89 14.14
N GLU A 219 -25.86 2.66 15.46
CA GLU A 219 -25.92 1.31 16.04
C GLU A 219 -27.24 0.57 15.75
N ARG A 220 -28.33 1.27 15.40
CA ARG A 220 -29.60 0.64 14.98
C ARG A 220 -29.67 0.31 13.49
N PHE A 221 -28.73 0.79 12.68
CA PHE A 221 -28.68 0.51 11.24
C PHE A 221 -27.67 -0.59 10.86
N TYR A 222 -26.79 -1.00 11.78
CA TYR A 222 -25.77 -2.03 11.54
C TYR A 222 -26.08 -3.40 12.15
N VAL A 223 -27.31 -3.60 12.66
CA VAL A 223 -27.83 -4.93 13.07
C VAL A 223 -29.08 -5.23 12.26
N PHE A 224 -28.90 -5.52 10.97
CA PHE A 224 -29.77 -6.33 10.12
C PHE A 224 -28.92 -6.94 9.01
#